data_AF-A0A0D6LE90-F1
#
_entry.id   AF-A0A0D6LE90-F1
#
_cell.length_a   1.000
_cell.length_b   1.000
_cell.length_c   1.000
_cell.angle_alpha   90.00
_cell.angle_beta   90.00
_cell.angle_gamma   90.00
#
_symmetry.space_group_name_H-M   'P 1'
#
loop_
_entity.id
_entity.type
_entity.pdbx_description
1 polymer ?
#
loop_
_entity_poly.entity_id
_entity_poly.type
_entity_poly.pdbx_seq_one_letter_code
_entity_poly.pdbx_strand_id
1 'polypeptide(L)' 'MDNARPHISKKSSEKLKDLGIELEPHPPYSPDLAPSDYHVFRSMQSFSVGKKFKDRAENASKNISVNETV' A
#
# COMPACT_ATOMS: atom_id res chain seq x y z
N MET A 1 0.25 -2.43 -9.16
CA MET A 1 -0.62 -1.23 -9.16
C MET A 1 -1.99 -1.68 -9.61
N ASP A 2 -3.04 -1.17 -8.99
CA ASP A 2 -4.40 -1.46 -9.41
C ASP A 2 -4.79 -0.59 -10.62
N ASN A 3 -5.97 -0.87 -11.18
CA ASN A 3 -6.50 -0.10 -12.31
C ASN A 3 -7.23 1.17 -11.88
N ALA A 4 -6.97 1.73 -10.69
CA ALA A 4 -7.64 2.96 -10.29
C ALA A 4 -7.27 4.10 -11.25
N ARG A 5 -8.24 4.98 -11.52
CA ARG A 5 -8.15 6.06 -12.52
C ARG A 5 -6.87 6.90 -12.42
N PRO A 6 -6.33 7.25 -11.23
CA PRO A 6 -5.07 7.97 -11.14
C PRO A 6 -3.86 7.18 -11.65
N HIS A 7 -3.82 5.85 -11.43
CA HIS A 7 -2.70 4.99 -11.80
C HIS A 7 -2.66 4.71 -13.31
N ILE A 8 -3.84 4.60 -13.95
CA ILE A 8 -3.96 4.41 -15.40
C ILE A 8 -4.07 5.72 -16.19
N SER A 9 -3.91 6.87 -15.54
CA SER A 9 -3.96 8.16 -16.22
C SER A 9 -2.81 8.29 -17.24
N LYS A 10 -3.01 9.08 -18.31
CA LYS A 10 -1.99 9.31 -19.34
C LYS A 10 -0.66 9.76 -18.75
N LYS A 11 -0.70 10.75 -17.85
CA LYS A 11 0.49 11.28 -17.17
C LYS A 11 1.24 10.20 -16.38
N SER A 12 0.51 9.36 -15.65
CA SER A 12 1.10 8.25 -14.89
C SER A 12 1.72 7.20 -15.82
N SER A 13 1.01 6.82 -16.89
CA SER A 13 1.49 5.84 -17.87
C SER A 13 2.72 6.31 -18.63
N GLU A 14 2.74 7.58 -19.07
CA GLU A 14 3.91 8.20 -19.71
C GLU A 14 5.11 8.17 -18.76
N LYS A 15 4.92 8.56 -17.49
CA LYS A 15 6.00 8.55 -16.51
C LYS A 15 6.51 7.14 -16.20
N LEU A 16 5.63 6.14 -16.15
CA LEU A 16 6.02 4.74 -15.95
C LEU A 16 6.89 4.24 -17.11
N LYS A 17 6.54 4.61 -18.35
CA LYS A 17 7.35 4.29 -19.54
C LYS A 17 8.72 4.97 -19.50
N ASP A 18 8.78 6.25 -19.13
CA ASP A 18 10.06 6.97 -18.99
C ASP A 18 10.97 6.33 -17.94
N LEU A 19 10.38 5.72 -16.90
CA LEU A 19 11.10 5.01 -15.85
C LEU A 19 11.41 3.54 -16.21
N GLY A 20 10.97 3.05 -17.37
CA GLY A 20 11.16 1.66 -17.80
C GLY A 20 10.38 0.64 -16.96
N ILE A 21 9.32 1.07 -16.28
CA ILE A 21 8.49 0.20 -15.44
C ILE A 21 7.38 -0.41 -16.31
N GLU A 22 7.43 -1.72 -16.47
CA GLU A 22 6.36 -2.48 -17.12
C GLU A 22 5.21 -2.72 -16.13
N LEU A 23 4.00 -2.35 -16.53
CA LEU A 23 2.80 -2.56 -15.73
C LEU A 23 2.18 -3.90 -16.13
N GLU A 24 2.18 -4.85 -15.21
CA GLU A 24 1.47 -6.13 -15.36
C GLU A 24 -0.05 -5.87 -15.36
N PRO A 25 -0.81 -6.50 -16.29
CA PRO A 25 -2.25 -6.30 -16.41
C PRO A 25 -3.00 -6.82 -15.18
N HIS A 26 -3.36 -5.91 -14.28
CA HIS A 26 -4.16 -6.25 -13.11
C HIS A 26 -5.64 -6.45 -13.50
N PRO A 27 -6.31 -7.53 -13.06
CA PRO A 27 -7.74 -7.69 -13.27
C PRO A 27 -8.57 -6.68 -12.45
N PRO A 28 -9.77 -6.27 -12.92
CA PRO A 28 -10.63 -5.38 -12.15
C PRO A 28 -11.06 -6.00 -10.82
N TYR A 29 -11.01 -5.19 -9.74
CA TYR A 29 -11.53 -5.54 -8.41
C TYR A 29 -10.95 -6.84 -7.80
N SER A 30 -9.64 -7.06 -7.94
CA SER A 30 -8.97 -8.26 -7.40
C SER A 30 -8.00 -7.94 -6.25
N PRO A 31 -8.50 -7.51 -5.08
CA PRO A 31 -7.65 -7.21 -3.92
C PRO A 31 -6.93 -8.45 -3.37
N ASP A 32 -7.43 -9.65 -3.66
CA ASP A 32 -6.80 -10.93 -3.38
C ASP A 32 -5.52 -11.17 -4.20
N LEU A 33 -5.44 -10.59 -5.40
CA LEU A 33 -4.28 -10.67 -6.28
C LEU A 33 -3.23 -9.60 -6.00
N ALA A 34 -3.60 -8.52 -5.30
CA ALA A 34 -2.69 -7.46 -4.90
C ALA A 34 -1.95 -7.83 -3.60
N PRO A 35 -0.62 -8.04 -3.61
CA PRO A 35 0.11 -8.42 -2.41
C PRO A 35 0.04 -7.38 -1.28
N SER A 36 -0.09 -6.09 -1.63
CA SER A 36 -0.30 -5.00 -0.67
C SER A 36 -1.60 -5.17 0.10
N ASP A 37 -2.67 -5.54 -0.58
CA ASP A 37 -4.02 -5.56 -0.03
C ASP A 37 -4.24 -6.85 0.77
N TYR A 38 -3.83 -7.98 0.21
CA TYR A 38 -3.97 -9.28 0.86
C TYR A 38 -3.09 -9.42 2.11
N HIS A 39 -1.82 -8.99 2.03
CA HIS A 39 -0.84 -9.25 3.09
C HIS A 39 -0.61 -8.04 3.99
N VAL A 40 -0.11 -6.94 3.43
CA VAL A 40 0.38 -5.80 4.20
C VAL A 40 -0.77 -5.08 4.90
N PHE A 41 -1.81 -4.71 4.17
CA PHE A 41 -2.95 -3.99 4.74
C PHE A 41 -3.76 -4.86 5.70
N ARG A 42 -3.81 -6.18 5.50
CA ARG A 42 -4.46 -7.09 6.45
C ARG A 42 -3.74 -7.16 7.79
N SER A 43 -2.40 -7.25 7.75
CA SER A 43 -1.57 -7.20 8.97
C SER A 43 -1.70 -5.84 9.67
N MET A 44 -1.62 -4.75 8.89
CA MET A 44 -1.75 -3.39 9.41
C MET A 44 -3.13 -3.09 10.02
N GLN A 45 -4.21 -3.58 9.40
CA GLN A 45 -5.57 -3.47 9.96
C GLN A 45 -5.63 -4.18 11.30
N SER A 46 -5.13 -5.42 11.38
CA SER A 46 -5.10 -6.19 12.63
C SER A 46 -4.35 -5.45 13.74
N PHE A 47 -3.21 -4.83 13.40
CA PHE A 47 -2.47 -3.98 14.33
C PHE A 47 -3.22 -2.71 14.75
N SER A 48 -4.05 -2.15 13.87
CA SER A 48 -4.73 -0.87 14.07
C SER A 48 -6.08 -0.99 14.78
N VAL A 49 -6.64 -2.20 14.91
CA VAL A 49 -7.90 -2.45 15.62
C VAL A 49 -7.84 -1.85 17.03
N GLY A 50 -8.84 -1.03 17.36
CA GLY A 50 -8.99 -0.40 18.69
C GLY A 50 -8.05 0.79 18.96
N LYS A 51 -7.13 1.12 18.05
CA LYS A 51 -6.23 2.28 18.21
C LYS A 51 -6.89 3.55 17.70
N LYS A 52 -6.80 4.63 18.48
CA LYS A 52 -7.16 6.00 18.06
C LYS A 52 -5.87 6.80 17.94
N PHE A 53 -5.73 7.53 16.84
CA PHE A 53 -4.60 8.41 16.59
C PHE A 53 -5.12 9.84 16.66
N LYS A 54 -4.44 10.71 17.43
CA LYS A 54 -4.85 12.11 17.64
C LYS A 54 -4.35 13.02 16.53
N ASP A 55 -3.20 12.71 15.97
CA ASP A 55 -2.58 13.46 14.89
C ASP A 55 -1.78 12.53 13.96
N ARG A 56 -1.23 13.12 12.90
CA ARG A 56 -0.45 12.38 11.90
C ARG A 56 0.91 11.92 12.44
N ALA A 57 1.53 12.63 13.38
CA ALA A 57 2.85 12.27 13.90
C ALA A 57 2.77 11.05 14.83
N GLU A 58 1.67 10.87 15.56
CA GLU A 58 1.44 9.74 16.44
C GLU A 58 1.40 8.39 15.70
N ASN A 59 1.04 8.39 14.41
CA ASN A 59 1.00 7.17 13.59
C ASN A 59 2.40 6.61 13.26
N ALA A 60 3.44 7.46 13.23
CA ALA A 60 4.78 7.11 12.77
C ALA A 60 5.65 6.60 13.93
N SER A 61 5.40 7.11 15.14
CA SER A 61 6.25 6.88 16.32
C SER A 61 6.04 5.54 17.03
N LYS A 62 5.05 4.72 16.62
CA LYS A 62 4.79 3.40 17.23
C LYS A 62 5.45 2.23 16.48
N ASN A 63 6.21 2.50 15.42
CA ASN A 63 6.80 1.50 14.53
C ASN A 63 8.25 1.06 14.89
N ILE A 64 8.85 1.54 15.99
CA ILE A 64 10.30 1.36 16.25
C ILE A 64 10.61 0.35 17.39
N SER A 65 9.62 -0.17 18.13
CA SER A 65 9.90 -0.93 19.38
C SER A 65 9.64 -2.45 19.35
N VAL A 66 9.41 -3.09 18.20
CA VAL A 66 9.10 -4.53 18.17
C VAL A 66 9.96 -5.30 17.17
N ASN A 67 11.28 -5.21 17.33
CA ASN A 67 12.21 -6.11 16.66
C ASN A 67 13.60 -6.23 17.33
N GLU A 68 13.65 -6.15 18.67
CA GLU A 68 14.80 -6.65 19.45
C GLU A 68 14.33 -7.38 20.71
N THR A 69 14.37 -8.72 20.66
CA THR A 69 14.32 -9.79 21.69
C THR A 69 13.56 -10.97 21.06
N VAL A 70 14.15 -12.13 20.73
CA VAL A 70 15.31 -12.89 21.19
C VAL A 70 15.87 -13.67 19.99
#